data_AF-A0A7X7UBK7-F1
#
_entry.id   AF-A0A7X7UBK7-F1
#
_cell.length_a   1.000
_cell.length_b   1.000
_cell.length_c   1.000
_cell.angle_alpha   90.00
_cell.angle_beta   90.00
_cell.angle_gamma   90.00
#
_symmetry.space_group_name_H-M   'P 1'
#
loop_
_entity.id
_entity.type
_entity.pdbx_description
1 polymer ?
#
loop_
_entity_poly.entity_id
_entity_poly.type
_entity_poly.pdbx_seq_one_letter_code
_entity_poly.pdbx_strand_id
1 'polypeptide(L)'
;MNKALLLALIVSLTAGAAVVWADELEDRAAAFEEWFNTYHVTPYGGTGYAHFEAPGSFNVVSYSLSDSTIWTGAYLAAEAFRYAVTGDPDAKVNAIRTVGALDTHLQITQTPGFIARFGGPDEAPWNTNYIGNDRYVAGTGEWAGSFWVNNTSRDQYTGWFFGLAIAYDLIDDEPTRQMIRDDIAVVLDELMANHYWILGEDGKPTDAAPNVIGIMRLCWHLITAHVLDTEEYWNLYRERWEAEKDGLMLSSFSWFNKYSDYFGFNLSHMTYFSLFRLETNPERRAEYLRVFHAMIRPLVELTHNVFFDDIYLANCARAGECRNYDDSLADLQAQIGDFQDPPVRDVTVEIPEWPLDPFTVWASNLIDLLGIRELIDIEPQTLDPRPVVWRCPASFMWQKSPYNIDCVGGDGTEVYPGIDYLLAYWMGRYYDLIEPGNPNDIYWPPDETTDDDSADDDNDDNDDNDDNDDNDDNDDNDDDAGGGPNADDDNDDAGGCGC
;
A
#
# COMPACT_ATOMS: atom_id res chain seq x y z
N MET A 1 -33.86 57.45 -18.27
CA MET A 1 -33.59 56.89 -19.61
C MET A 1 -32.15 57.22 -19.95
N ASN A 2 -31.18 56.44 -19.47
CA ASN A 2 -30.71 55.17 -20.04
C ASN A 2 -30.07 55.34 -21.42
N LYS A 3 -28.73 55.21 -21.45
CA LYS A 3 -28.06 54.08 -22.13
C LYS A 3 -26.66 53.89 -21.51
N ALA A 4 -26.35 52.66 -21.14
CA ALA A 4 -25.08 52.29 -20.53
C ALA A 4 -23.96 52.26 -21.56
N LEU A 5 -22.73 52.53 -21.13
CA LEU A 5 -21.53 52.24 -21.89
C LEU A 5 -21.08 50.82 -21.53
N LEU A 6 -21.01 49.94 -22.53
CA LEU A 6 -20.65 48.54 -22.33
C LEU A 6 -19.12 48.42 -22.20
N LEU A 7 -18.62 48.05 -21.02
CA LEU A 7 -17.22 47.65 -20.87
C LEU A 7 -17.12 46.17 -21.27
N ALA A 8 -16.39 45.87 -22.35
CA ALA A 8 -16.21 44.50 -22.80
C ALA A 8 -15.17 43.81 -21.91
N LEU A 9 -15.62 42.94 -21.01
CA LEU A 9 -14.75 42.05 -20.25
C LEU A 9 -14.27 40.93 -21.20
N ILE A 10 -13.00 40.97 -21.60
CA ILE A 10 -12.37 39.84 -22.28
C ILE A 10 -12.02 38.81 -21.20
N VAL A 11 -12.90 37.82 -21.02
CA VAL A 11 -12.56 36.62 -20.23
C VAL A 11 -11.66 35.75 -21.09
N SER A 12 -10.36 35.79 -20.81
CA SER A 12 -9.44 34.74 -21.24
C SER A 12 -9.77 33.47 -20.46
N LEU A 13 -10.36 32.46 -21.12
CA LEU A 13 -10.35 31.09 -20.59
C LEU A 13 -8.91 30.57 -20.64
N THR A 14 -8.15 30.82 -19.58
CA THR A 14 -7.16 29.85 -19.11
C THR A 14 -7.93 28.73 -18.45
N ALA A 15 -7.76 27.49 -18.92
CA ALA A 15 -8.23 26.32 -18.20
C ALA A 15 -7.53 26.31 -16.83
N GLY A 16 -8.28 26.61 -15.76
CA GLY A 16 -7.79 26.40 -14.42
C GLY A 16 -7.74 24.90 -14.18
N ALA A 17 -6.57 24.39 -13.78
CA ALA A 17 -6.56 23.18 -12.98
C ALA A 17 -7.48 23.42 -11.79
N ALA A 18 -8.41 22.52 -11.52
CA ALA A 18 -9.19 22.59 -10.31
C ALA A 18 -8.21 22.42 -9.13
N VAL A 19 -8.08 23.46 -8.31
CA VAL A 19 -7.53 23.28 -6.97
C VAL A 19 -8.60 22.52 -6.21
N VAL A 20 -8.50 21.19 -6.24
CA VAL A 20 -9.28 20.32 -5.36
C VAL A 20 -8.79 20.61 -3.95
N TRP A 21 -9.70 21.01 -3.09
CA TRP A 21 -9.37 21.38 -1.72
C TRP A 21 -9.09 20.08 -0.97
N ALA A 22 -8.01 20.01 -0.20
CA ALA A 22 -7.65 18.75 0.45
C ALA A 22 -8.69 18.28 1.49
N ASP A 23 -9.57 19.18 1.95
CA ASP A 23 -10.80 18.86 2.71
C ASP A 23 -11.75 17.95 1.90
N GLU A 24 -11.91 18.19 0.59
CA GLU A 24 -12.74 17.38 -0.33
C GLU A 24 -12.15 15.97 -0.51
N LEU A 25 -10.82 15.85 -0.51
CA LEU A 25 -10.14 14.56 -0.57
C LEU A 25 -10.29 13.76 0.73
N GLU A 26 -10.27 14.43 1.89
CA GLU A 26 -10.44 13.79 3.20
C GLU A 26 -11.90 13.40 3.44
N ASP A 27 -12.87 14.25 3.06
CA ASP A 27 -14.30 13.92 3.06
C ASP A 27 -14.60 12.70 2.16
N ARG A 28 -13.98 12.62 0.97
CA ARG A 28 -14.07 11.44 0.10
C ARG A 28 -13.46 10.20 0.75
N ALA A 29 -12.34 10.32 1.46
CA ALA A 29 -11.73 9.22 2.20
C ALA A 29 -12.66 8.72 3.32
N ALA A 30 -13.26 9.62 4.09
CA ALA A 30 -14.23 9.30 5.12
C ALA A 30 -15.48 8.60 4.56
N ALA A 31 -15.99 9.06 3.41
CA ALA A 31 -17.12 8.42 2.73
C ALA A 31 -16.79 7.00 2.22
N PHE A 32 -15.56 6.78 1.73
CA PHE A 32 -15.09 5.44 1.38
C PHE A 32 -14.91 4.54 2.60
N GLU A 33 -14.39 5.05 3.72
CA GLU A 33 -14.28 4.30 4.98
C GLU A 33 -15.64 3.90 5.55
N GLU A 34 -16.63 4.79 5.55
CA GLU A 34 -18.00 4.46 5.97
C GLU A 34 -18.58 3.34 5.09
N TRP A 35 -18.41 3.47 3.77
CA TRP A 35 -18.91 2.48 2.81
C TRP A 35 -18.21 1.12 2.99
N PHE A 36 -16.89 1.13 3.16
CA PHE A 36 -16.07 -0.06 3.38
C PHE A 36 -16.47 -0.80 4.65
N ASN A 37 -16.52 -0.09 5.78
CA ASN A 37 -16.86 -0.70 7.07
C ASN A 37 -18.33 -1.17 7.14
N THR A 38 -19.22 -0.59 6.34
CA THR A 38 -20.64 -1.01 6.29
C THR A 38 -20.88 -2.24 5.41
N TYR A 39 -20.21 -2.35 4.25
CA TYR A 39 -20.55 -3.34 3.22
C TYR A 39 -19.42 -4.27 2.78
N HIS A 40 -18.16 -3.98 3.11
CA HIS A 40 -17.00 -4.70 2.56
C HIS A 40 -16.15 -5.43 3.60
N VAL A 41 -16.34 -5.12 4.89
CA VAL A 41 -15.80 -5.91 6.00
C VAL A 41 -16.60 -7.19 6.18
N THR A 42 -15.95 -8.33 5.98
CA THR A 42 -16.51 -9.68 6.20
C THR A 42 -16.46 -10.07 7.68
N PRO A 43 -17.16 -11.14 8.14
CA PRO A 43 -17.32 -11.42 9.57
C PRO A 43 -16.03 -11.73 10.33
N TYR A 44 -14.98 -12.17 9.62
CA TYR A 44 -13.64 -12.40 10.18
C TYR A 44 -12.66 -11.25 9.86
N GLY A 45 -13.16 -10.08 9.45
CA GLY A 45 -12.38 -8.85 9.25
C GLY A 45 -11.72 -8.69 7.87
N GLY A 46 -11.84 -9.70 7.00
CA GLY A 46 -11.32 -9.66 5.62
C GLY A 46 -12.17 -8.81 4.68
N THR A 47 -11.67 -8.51 3.49
CA THR A 47 -12.35 -7.72 2.44
C THR A 47 -13.23 -8.59 1.53
N GLY A 48 -14.45 -8.15 1.21
CA GLY A 48 -15.27 -8.77 0.16
C GLY A 48 -15.96 -7.73 -0.73
N TYR A 49 -16.21 -8.04 -2.00
CA TYR A 49 -17.03 -7.16 -2.85
C TYR A 49 -18.50 -7.56 -2.71
N ALA A 50 -19.34 -6.62 -2.31
CA ALA A 50 -20.75 -6.88 -2.03
C ALA A 50 -21.59 -6.88 -3.32
N HIS A 51 -22.40 -7.93 -3.50
CA HIS A 51 -23.44 -8.01 -4.53
C HIS A 51 -24.78 -7.65 -3.91
N PHE A 52 -25.39 -6.57 -4.38
CA PHE A 52 -26.69 -6.10 -3.91
C PHE A 52 -27.82 -6.69 -4.76
N GLU A 53 -29.00 -6.89 -4.16
CA GLU A 53 -30.18 -7.48 -4.81
C GLU A 53 -30.60 -6.76 -6.12
N ALA A 54 -30.34 -5.45 -6.20
CA ALA A 54 -30.55 -4.61 -7.37
C ALA A 54 -29.68 -3.34 -7.28
N PRO A 55 -29.42 -2.64 -8.39
CA PRO A 55 -28.79 -1.31 -8.36
C PRO A 55 -29.58 -0.34 -7.47
N GLY A 56 -28.89 0.27 -6.50
CA GLY A 56 -29.52 1.16 -5.50
C GLY A 56 -30.22 0.44 -4.34
N SER A 57 -30.17 -0.89 -4.26
CA SER A 57 -30.49 -1.63 -3.04
C SER A 57 -29.35 -1.52 -2.02
N PHE A 58 -29.69 -1.70 -0.75
CA PHE A 58 -28.75 -1.89 0.37
C PHE A 58 -28.81 -3.32 0.94
N ASN A 59 -29.60 -4.21 0.32
CA ASN A 59 -29.70 -5.62 0.68
C ASN A 59 -28.61 -6.42 -0.06
N VAL A 60 -27.60 -6.89 0.66
CA VAL A 60 -26.50 -7.70 0.11
C VAL A 60 -26.92 -9.18 0.03
N VAL A 61 -26.78 -9.79 -1.14
CA VAL A 61 -27.22 -11.16 -1.42
C VAL A 61 -26.07 -12.17 -1.54
N SER A 62 -24.89 -11.72 -1.95
CA SER A 62 -23.66 -12.53 -2.00
C SER A 62 -22.40 -11.67 -2.02
N TYR A 63 -21.23 -12.32 -2.01
CA TYR A 63 -19.92 -11.66 -2.05
C TYR A 63 -18.97 -12.30 -3.07
N SER A 64 -18.18 -11.46 -3.74
CA SER A 64 -16.94 -11.89 -4.41
C SER A 64 -15.81 -11.91 -3.40
N LEU A 65 -15.19 -13.08 -3.18
CA LEU A 65 -14.20 -13.30 -2.11
C LEU A 65 -12.87 -13.86 -2.64
N SER A 66 -12.77 -14.11 -3.96
CA SER A 66 -11.63 -14.80 -4.57
C SER A 66 -10.32 -14.03 -4.48
N ASP A 67 -10.32 -12.72 -4.29
CA ASP A 67 -9.10 -11.92 -4.08
C ASP A 67 -9.10 -11.23 -2.71
N SER A 68 -9.86 -11.75 -1.76
CA SER A 68 -10.00 -11.13 -0.43
C SER A 68 -8.65 -10.88 0.22
N THR A 69 -7.72 -11.84 0.18
CA THR A 69 -6.43 -11.74 0.89
C THR A 69 -5.54 -10.61 0.39
N ILE A 70 -5.34 -10.47 -0.94
CA ILE A 70 -4.54 -9.35 -1.48
C ILE A 70 -5.15 -7.99 -1.10
N TRP A 71 -6.47 -7.84 -1.17
CA TRP A 71 -7.12 -6.55 -0.89
C TRP A 71 -7.30 -6.28 0.62
N THR A 72 -7.38 -7.33 1.44
CA THR A 72 -7.29 -7.22 2.91
C THR A 72 -5.91 -6.70 3.31
N GLY A 73 -4.84 -7.16 2.67
CA GLY A 73 -3.50 -6.59 2.83
C GLY A 73 -3.36 -5.15 2.33
N ALA A 74 -4.01 -4.79 1.22
CA ALA A 74 -4.05 -3.42 0.72
C ALA A 74 -4.82 -2.47 1.67
N TYR A 75 -5.95 -2.90 2.22
CA TYR A 75 -6.72 -2.13 3.22
C TYR A 75 -5.95 -1.99 4.54
N LEU A 76 -5.27 -3.04 4.99
CA LEU A 76 -4.39 -2.97 6.16
C LEU A 76 -3.31 -1.88 6.01
N ALA A 77 -2.70 -1.79 4.83
CA ALA A 77 -1.74 -0.73 4.53
C ALA A 77 -2.39 0.66 4.56
N ALA A 78 -3.61 0.82 4.01
CA ALA A 78 -4.34 2.08 4.02
C ALA A 78 -4.62 2.57 5.44
N GLU A 79 -5.18 1.70 6.30
CA GLU A 79 -5.49 2.05 7.69
C GLU A 79 -4.23 2.25 8.55
N ALA A 80 -3.14 1.54 8.26
CA ALA A 80 -1.85 1.77 8.90
C ALA A 80 -1.25 3.14 8.53
N PHE A 81 -1.35 3.57 7.27
CA PHE A 81 -0.97 4.93 6.87
C PHE A 81 -1.89 5.99 7.47
N ARG A 82 -3.22 5.79 7.43
CA ARG A 82 -4.20 6.68 8.07
C ARG A 82 -3.88 6.87 9.55
N TYR A 83 -3.66 5.79 10.29
CA TYR A 83 -3.31 5.86 11.70
C TYR A 83 -2.02 6.67 11.93
N ALA A 84 -0.98 6.45 11.12
CA ALA A 84 0.27 7.18 11.23
C ALA A 84 0.16 8.68 10.88
N VAL A 85 -0.76 9.05 9.97
CA VAL A 85 -1.05 10.46 9.59
C VAL A 85 -1.92 11.18 10.61
N THR A 86 -2.94 10.51 11.14
CA THR A 86 -4.03 11.17 11.90
C THR A 86 -3.99 10.89 13.41
N GLY A 87 -3.38 9.78 13.83
CA GLY A 87 -3.52 9.25 15.19
C GLY A 87 -4.91 8.69 15.54
N ASP A 88 -5.79 8.53 14.55
CA ASP A 88 -7.20 8.11 14.73
C ASP A 88 -7.29 6.71 15.37
N PRO A 89 -7.90 6.56 16.57
CA PRO A 89 -8.02 5.26 17.23
C PRO A 89 -8.87 4.26 16.44
N ASP A 90 -9.84 4.71 15.62
CA ASP A 90 -10.64 3.80 14.80
C ASP A 90 -9.82 3.18 13.68
N ALA A 91 -8.88 3.94 13.08
CA ALA A 91 -7.92 3.42 12.10
C ALA A 91 -7.00 2.34 12.72
N LYS A 92 -6.56 2.54 13.97
CA LYS A 92 -5.80 1.52 14.72
C LYS A 92 -6.64 0.26 14.98
N VAL A 93 -7.90 0.41 15.40
CA VAL A 93 -8.82 -0.72 15.62
C VAL A 93 -9.07 -1.51 14.33
N ASN A 94 -9.28 -0.80 13.21
CA ASN A 94 -9.45 -1.41 11.90
C ASN A 94 -8.20 -2.16 11.45
N ALA A 95 -7.01 -1.57 11.59
CA ALA A 95 -5.75 -2.24 11.26
C ALA A 95 -5.53 -3.50 12.10
N ILE A 96 -5.75 -3.46 13.43
CA ILE A 96 -5.64 -4.64 14.31
C ILE A 96 -6.63 -5.74 13.89
N ARG A 97 -7.89 -5.38 13.61
CA ARG A 97 -8.92 -6.30 13.07
C ARG A 97 -8.46 -6.95 11.76
N THR A 98 -7.86 -6.17 10.87
CA THR A 98 -7.43 -6.64 9.55
C THR A 98 -6.15 -7.48 9.61
N VAL A 99 -5.26 -7.29 10.58
CA VAL A 99 -4.18 -8.27 10.88
C VAL A 99 -4.79 -9.60 11.31
N GLY A 100 -5.74 -9.61 12.25
CA GLY A 100 -6.43 -10.83 12.68
C GLY A 100 -7.20 -11.55 11.56
N ALA A 101 -7.63 -10.83 10.52
CA ALA A 101 -8.20 -11.41 9.32
C ALA A 101 -7.15 -12.13 8.44
N LEU A 102 -5.96 -11.55 8.32
CA LEU A 102 -4.85 -12.13 7.55
C LEU A 102 -4.22 -13.34 8.27
N ASP A 103 -4.19 -13.33 9.62
CA ASP A 103 -3.94 -14.51 10.46
C ASP A 103 -5.02 -15.58 10.23
N THR A 104 -6.30 -15.22 10.32
CA THR A 104 -7.42 -16.15 10.06
C THR A 104 -7.30 -16.81 8.67
N HIS A 105 -6.89 -16.07 7.65
CA HIS A 105 -6.65 -16.62 6.31
C HIS A 105 -5.49 -17.63 6.26
N LEU A 106 -4.50 -17.54 7.15
CA LEU A 106 -3.45 -18.54 7.32
C LEU A 106 -3.96 -19.75 8.15
N GLN A 107 -4.50 -19.52 9.34
CA GLN A 107 -4.83 -20.61 10.28
C GLN A 107 -5.98 -21.51 9.80
N ILE A 108 -6.96 -20.96 9.07
CA ILE A 108 -8.17 -21.71 8.65
C ILE A 108 -7.87 -22.90 7.72
N THR A 109 -6.74 -22.86 7.00
CA THR A 109 -6.31 -23.95 6.10
C THR A 109 -5.75 -25.15 6.83
N GLN A 110 -5.35 -24.99 8.10
CA GLN A 110 -4.62 -25.99 8.91
C GLN A 110 -3.40 -26.61 8.18
N THR A 111 -2.86 -25.89 7.20
CA THR A 111 -1.72 -26.31 6.37
C THR A 111 -0.60 -25.28 6.55
N PRO A 112 0.54 -25.65 7.16
CA PRO A 112 1.62 -24.72 7.47
C PRO A 112 2.04 -23.85 6.27
N GLY A 113 2.08 -22.53 6.48
CA GLY A 113 2.45 -21.54 5.47
C GLY A 113 1.51 -21.39 4.26
N PHE A 114 0.43 -22.17 4.19
CA PHE A 114 -0.56 -22.06 3.11
C PHE A 114 -1.69 -21.11 3.50
N ILE A 115 -1.74 -19.96 2.85
CA ILE A 115 -2.74 -18.92 3.09
C ILE A 115 -3.95 -19.17 2.18
N ALA A 116 -5.16 -19.10 2.71
CA ALA A 116 -6.40 -19.11 1.94
C ALA A 116 -6.54 -17.84 1.07
N ARG A 117 -7.39 -17.86 0.05
CA ARG A 117 -7.80 -16.64 -0.66
C ARG A 117 -8.80 -15.82 0.15
N PHE A 118 -9.57 -16.47 1.02
CA PHE A 118 -10.55 -15.92 1.98
C PHE A 118 -10.87 -16.99 3.05
N GLY A 119 -11.23 -16.58 4.28
CA GLY A 119 -11.87 -17.43 5.29
C GLY A 119 -13.07 -16.74 5.96
N GLY A 120 -14.17 -17.47 6.17
CA GLY A 120 -15.43 -16.92 6.70
C GLY A 120 -16.44 -17.97 7.17
N PRO A 121 -17.58 -17.58 7.77
CA PRO A 121 -18.61 -18.52 8.19
C PRO A 121 -19.31 -19.18 6.98
N ASP A 122 -19.63 -20.48 7.09
CA ASP A 122 -20.31 -21.27 6.05
C ASP A 122 -21.83 -21.04 6.04
N GLU A 123 -22.22 -19.78 5.82
CA GLU A 123 -23.62 -19.37 5.70
C GLU A 123 -23.81 -18.22 4.71
N ALA A 124 -25.06 -18.02 4.26
CA ALA A 124 -25.42 -16.90 3.41
C ALA A 124 -25.35 -15.57 4.20
N PRO A 125 -24.90 -14.46 3.58
CA PRO A 125 -24.58 -14.29 2.16
C PRO A 125 -23.15 -14.73 1.74
N TRP A 126 -22.29 -15.14 2.69
CA TRP A 126 -20.86 -15.32 2.47
C TRP A 126 -20.53 -16.53 1.58
N ASN A 127 -21.13 -17.69 1.87
CA ASN A 127 -20.89 -18.90 1.09
C ASN A 127 -21.66 -18.96 -0.25
N THR A 128 -22.61 -18.04 -0.48
CA THR A 128 -23.59 -18.11 -1.59
C THR A 128 -22.95 -18.37 -2.96
N ASN A 129 -21.86 -17.67 -3.29
CA ASN A 129 -21.16 -17.79 -4.58
C ASN A 129 -20.20 -18.99 -4.66
N TYR A 130 -20.02 -19.73 -3.56
CA TYR A 130 -19.05 -20.82 -3.41
C TYR A 130 -19.69 -22.19 -3.18
N ILE A 131 -21.00 -22.29 -2.95
CA ILE A 131 -21.71 -23.58 -2.86
C ILE A 131 -21.54 -24.37 -4.17
N GLY A 132 -20.78 -25.47 -4.12
CA GLY A 132 -20.46 -26.30 -5.29
C GLY A 132 -19.35 -25.76 -6.20
N ASN A 133 -18.58 -24.77 -5.74
CA ASN A 133 -17.39 -24.25 -6.43
C ASN A 133 -16.16 -25.13 -6.13
N ASP A 134 -15.32 -25.42 -7.11
CA ASP A 134 -14.13 -26.28 -6.95
C ASP A 134 -13.07 -25.69 -5.99
N ARG A 135 -13.14 -24.39 -5.67
CA ARG A 135 -12.26 -23.74 -4.67
C ARG A 135 -12.85 -23.73 -3.25
N TYR A 136 -14.08 -24.21 -3.05
CA TYR A 136 -14.71 -24.25 -1.74
C TYR A 136 -14.09 -25.36 -0.88
N VAL A 137 -13.63 -25.02 0.33
CA VAL A 137 -13.21 -25.98 1.35
C VAL A 137 -13.97 -25.71 2.64
N ALA A 138 -14.61 -26.74 3.18
CA ALA A 138 -15.29 -26.66 4.47
C ALA A 138 -14.26 -26.71 5.61
N GLY A 139 -14.38 -25.77 6.56
CA GLY A 139 -13.57 -25.75 7.77
C GLY A 139 -13.81 -26.97 8.65
N THR A 140 -12.74 -27.41 9.33
CA THR A 140 -12.74 -28.61 10.18
C THR A 140 -12.13 -28.31 11.54
N GLY A 141 -12.33 -29.20 12.52
CA GLY A 141 -11.79 -28.99 13.87
C GLY A 141 -12.44 -27.78 14.55
N GLU A 142 -11.63 -26.80 14.95
CA GLU A 142 -12.11 -25.54 15.51
C GLU A 142 -12.83 -24.65 14.48
N TRP A 143 -12.50 -24.79 13.20
CA TRP A 143 -13.12 -24.08 12.07
C TRP A 143 -14.44 -24.72 11.58
N ALA A 144 -15.00 -25.68 12.31
CA ALA A 144 -16.26 -26.32 11.94
C ALA A 144 -17.42 -25.32 11.92
N GLY A 145 -18.09 -25.19 10.75
CA GLY A 145 -19.08 -24.14 10.49
C GLY A 145 -18.51 -22.91 9.78
N SER A 146 -17.22 -22.94 9.42
CA SER A 146 -16.56 -21.99 8.51
C SER A 146 -16.32 -22.63 7.15
N PHE A 147 -16.02 -21.82 6.14
CA PHE A 147 -15.43 -22.23 4.88
C PHE A 147 -14.26 -21.32 4.52
N TRP A 148 -13.44 -21.75 3.58
CA TRP A 148 -12.39 -20.94 2.99
C TRP A 148 -12.22 -21.23 1.50
N VAL A 149 -11.56 -20.30 0.80
CA VAL A 149 -11.40 -20.34 -0.66
C VAL A 149 -9.97 -20.73 -1.01
N ASN A 150 -9.80 -21.85 -1.72
CA ASN A 150 -8.54 -22.46 -2.09
C ASN A 150 -8.04 -21.98 -3.48
N ASN A 151 -6.98 -22.61 -4.01
CA ASN A 151 -6.25 -22.26 -5.23
C ASN A 151 -5.55 -20.88 -5.15
N THR A 152 -4.87 -20.63 -4.03
CA THR A 152 -4.16 -19.38 -3.74
C THR A 152 -3.00 -19.13 -4.69
N SER A 153 -2.93 -17.91 -5.22
CA SER A 153 -1.83 -17.43 -6.06
C SER A 153 -0.83 -16.60 -5.27
N ARG A 154 0.40 -16.48 -5.78
CA ARG A 154 1.45 -15.60 -5.23
C ARG A 154 1.02 -14.13 -5.07
N ASP A 155 -0.02 -13.73 -5.80
CA ASP A 155 -0.63 -12.40 -5.72
C ASP A 155 -1.24 -12.14 -4.34
N GLN A 156 -1.89 -13.17 -3.76
CA GLN A 156 -2.48 -13.11 -2.41
C GLN A 156 -1.37 -12.94 -1.36
N TYR A 157 -0.30 -13.72 -1.45
CA TYR A 157 0.90 -13.56 -0.63
C TYR A 157 1.54 -12.17 -0.79
N THR A 158 1.54 -11.60 -2.00
CA THR A 158 2.12 -10.27 -2.26
C THR A 158 1.39 -9.19 -1.46
N GLY A 159 0.05 -9.18 -1.48
CA GLY A 159 -0.73 -8.25 -0.66
C GLY A 159 -0.65 -8.52 0.83
N TRP A 160 -0.67 -9.80 1.23
CA TRP A 160 -0.54 -10.25 2.63
C TRP A 160 0.77 -9.75 3.25
N PHE A 161 1.92 -10.02 2.61
CA PHE A 161 3.22 -9.53 3.05
C PHE A 161 3.31 -8.00 3.01
N PHE A 162 2.75 -7.33 1.99
CA PHE A 162 2.76 -5.88 1.87
C PHE A 162 2.02 -5.19 3.04
N GLY A 163 0.80 -5.62 3.34
CA GLY A 163 0.00 -5.07 4.43
C GLY A 163 0.63 -5.29 5.79
N LEU A 164 1.03 -6.51 6.10
CA LEU A 164 1.62 -6.86 7.39
C LEU A 164 2.95 -6.14 7.64
N ALA A 165 3.79 -5.98 6.61
CA ALA A 165 5.06 -5.23 6.74
C ALA A 165 4.85 -3.74 7.05
N ILE A 166 3.77 -3.14 6.56
CA ILE A 166 3.44 -1.73 6.84
C ILE A 166 2.80 -1.61 8.23
N ALA A 167 1.89 -2.51 8.57
CA ALA A 167 1.25 -2.55 9.89
C ALA A 167 2.27 -2.80 11.02
N TYR A 168 3.27 -3.65 10.80
CA TYR A 168 4.34 -3.91 11.76
C TYR A 168 5.06 -2.63 12.20
N ASP A 169 5.37 -1.75 11.24
CA ASP A 169 6.08 -0.51 11.50
C ASP A 169 5.17 0.57 12.11
N LEU A 170 3.95 0.71 11.60
CA LEU A 170 3.08 1.86 11.89
C LEU A 170 2.06 1.62 13.03
N ILE A 171 1.64 0.38 13.27
CA ILE A 171 0.70 0.06 14.35
C ILE A 171 1.49 -0.24 15.62
N ASP A 172 1.38 0.63 16.63
CA ASP A 172 1.99 0.51 17.96
C ASP A 172 1.14 -0.38 18.89
N ASP A 173 0.94 -1.63 18.49
CA ASP A 173 0.33 -2.68 19.34
C ASP A 173 1.20 -3.93 19.32
N GLU A 174 1.84 -4.24 20.45
CA GLU A 174 2.81 -5.34 20.52
C GLU A 174 2.19 -6.74 20.35
N PRO A 175 1.00 -7.06 20.89
CA PRO A 175 0.29 -8.30 20.57
C PRO A 175 0.08 -8.49 19.07
N THR A 176 -0.34 -7.43 18.37
CA THR A 176 -0.52 -7.43 16.90
C THR A 176 0.81 -7.61 16.18
N ARG A 177 1.88 -6.92 16.62
CA ARG A 177 3.23 -7.11 16.07
C ARG A 177 3.76 -8.53 16.29
N GLN A 178 3.45 -9.15 17.42
CA GLN A 178 3.86 -10.53 17.71
C GLN A 178 3.15 -11.52 16.77
N MET A 179 1.83 -11.38 16.56
CA MET A 179 1.08 -12.15 15.57
C MET A 179 1.71 -12.01 14.16
N ILE A 180 2.02 -10.77 13.74
CA ILE A 180 2.70 -10.51 12.46
C ILE A 180 4.03 -11.26 12.36
N ARG A 181 4.85 -11.29 13.43
CA ARG A 181 6.13 -12.03 13.46
C ARG A 181 5.92 -13.53 13.31
N ASP A 182 5.03 -14.09 14.12
CA ASP A 182 4.78 -15.54 14.17
C ASP A 182 4.26 -16.06 12.81
N ASP A 183 3.32 -15.35 12.19
CA ASP A 183 2.78 -15.70 10.88
C ASP A 183 3.82 -15.58 9.75
N ILE A 184 4.56 -14.46 9.71
CA ILE A 184 5.55 -14.20 8.65
C ILE A 184 6.70 -15.23 8.71
N ALA A 185 7.11 -15.66 9.91
CA ALA A 185 8.10 -16.72 10.08
C ALA A 185 7.61 -18.03 9.46
N VAL A 186 6.42 -18.51 9.88
CA VAL A 186 5.84 -19.78 9.39
C VAL A 186 5.65 -19.76 7.88
N VAL A 187 5.15 -18.66 7.32
CA VAL A 187 4.92 -18.53 5.87
C VAL A 187 6.23 -18.55 5.10
N LEU A 188 7.28 -17.81 5.52
CA LEU A 188 8.55 -17.83 4.79
C LEU A 188 9.22 -19.20 4.89
N ASP A 189 9.27 -19.81 6.07
CA ASP A 189 9.97 -21.08 6.30
C ASP A 189 9.38 -22.21 5.45
N GLU A 190 8.06 -22.31 5.36
CA GLU A 190 7.38 -23.29 4.51
C GLU A 190 7.56 -22.99 3.01
N LEU A 191 7.58 -21.72 2.60
CA LEU A 191 7.92 -21.36 1.22
C LEU A 191 9.37 -21.73 0.88
N MET A 192 10.32 -21.60 1.80
CA MET A 192 11.70 -22.04 1.62
C MET A 192 11.80 -23.57 1.53
N ALA A 193 11.13 -24.29 2.44
CA ALA A 193 11.07 -25.76 2.47
C ALA A 193 10.50 -26.33 1.17
N ASN A 194 9.46 -25.69 0.62
CA ASN A 194 8.80 -26.08 -0.63
C ASN A 194 9.45 -25.48 -1.90
N HIS A 195 10.70 -25.02 -1.81
CA HIS A 195 11.48 -24.48 -2.95
C HIS A 195 10.77 -23.34 -3.71
N TYR A 196 10.04 -22.49 -2.98
CA TYR A 196 9.25 -21.36 -3.50
C TYR A 196 8.10 -21.74 -4.43
N TRP A 197 7.51 -22.92 -4.20
CA TRP A 197 6.22 -23.31 -4.73
C TRP A 197 5.16 -23.23 -3.63
N ILE A 198 4.07 -22.54 -3.92
CA ILE A 198 2.87 -22.54 -3.08
C ILE A 198 2.18 -23.89 -3.29
N LEU A 199 2.22 -24.75 -2.28
CA LEU A 199 1.58 -26.06 -2.28
C LEU A 199 0.27 -25.98 -1.48
N GLY A 200 -0.81 -26.56 -2.02
CA GLY A 200 -2.08 -26.70 -1.30
C GLY A 200 -2.08 -27.91 -0.34
N GLU A 201 -3.22 -28.12 0.33
CA GLU A 201 -3.45 -29.23 1.29
C GLU A 201 -3.10 -30.63 0.76
N ASP A 202 -3.17 -30.82 -0.57
CA ASP A 202 -2.88 -32.10 -1.23
C ASP A 202 -1.39 -32.30 -1.56
N GLY A 203 -0.54 -31.35 -1.15
CA GLY A 203 0.90 -31.32 -1.39
C GLY A 203 1.31 -30.99 -2.83
N LYS A 204 0.38 -30.53 -3.68
CA LYS A 204 0.67 -30.14 -5.07
C LYS A 204 0.68 -28.61 -5.22
N PRO A 205 1.41 -28.07 -6.22
CA PRO A 205 1.30 -26.67 -6.59
C PRO A 205 -0.14 -26.29 -6.92
N THR A 206 -0.58 -25.11 -6.49
CA THR A 206 -1.86 -24.53 -6.93
C THR A 206 -1.82 -24.25 -8.45
N ASP A 207 -2.97 -24.20 -9.12
CA ASP A 207 -3.02 -23.91 -10.57
C ASP A 207 -2.79 -22.41 -10.88
N ALA A 208 -2.92 -21.54 -9.87
CA ALA A 208 -2.90 -20.09 -10.03
C ALA A 208 -1.50 -19.49 -9.79
N ALA A 209 -0.59 -19.62 -10.77
CA ALA A 209 0.78 -19.07 -10.71
C ALA A 209 1.54 -19.38 -9.37
N PRO A 210 1.69 -20.66 -9.00
CA PRO A 210 2.19 -21.10 -7.69
C PRO A 210 3.68 -20.81 -7.44
N ASN A 211 4.46 -20.53 -8.48
CA ASN A 211 5.89 -20.28 -8.36
C ASN A 211 6.17 -18.81 -8.01
N VAL A 212 6.78 -18.57 -6.85
CA VAL A 212 7.24 -17.24 -6.45
C VAL A 212 8.48 -16.89 -7.27
N ILE A 213 8.47 -15.72 -7.91
CA ILE A 213 9.57 -15.22 -8.76
C ILE A 213 10.66 -14.53 -7.94
N GLY A 214 11.88 -14.45 -8.47
CA GLY A 214 13.08 -13.99 -7.75
C GLY A 214 12.93 -12.66 -7.00
N ILE A 215 12.37 -11.64 -7.65
CA ILE A 215 12.12 -10.32 -7.02
C ILE A 215 11.11 -10.39 -5.85
N MET A 216 10.06 -11.22 -5.95
CA MET A 216 9.12 -11.46 -4.85
C MET A 216 9.78 -12.24 -3.71
N ARG A 217 10.61 -13.25 -4.01
CA ARG A 217 11.38 -13.99 -2.99
C ARG A 217 12.23 -13.01 -2.18
N LEU A 218 12.97 -12.12 -2.84
CA LEU A 218 13.79 -11.11 -2.17
C LEU A 218 12.97 -10.18 -1.27
N CYS A 219 11.83 -9.69 -1.76
CA CYS A 219 10.93 -8.85 -1.00
C CYS A 219 10.46 -9.56 0.28
N TRP A 220 9.99 -10.81 0.17
CA TRP A 220 9.45 -11.55 1.32
C TRP A 220 10.55 -11.93 2.32
N HIS A 221 11.78 -12.27 1.88
CA HIS A 221 12.92 -12.45 2.79
C HIS A 221 13.32 -11.15 3.49
N LEU A 222 13.31 -10.01 2.79
CA LEU A 222 13.65 -8.71 3.39
C LEU A 222 12.61 -8.27 4.41
N ILE A 223 11.32 -8.44 4.11
CA ILE A 223 10.22 -8.20 5.05
C ILE A 223 10.40 -9.08 6.28
N THR A 224 10.65 -10.38 6.11
CA THR A 224 10.83 -11.31 7.24
C THR A 224 12.06 -10.97 8.08
N ALA A 225 13.19 -10.64 7.45
CA ALA A 225 14.41 -10.22 8.14
C ALA A 225 14.20 -8.91 8.94
N HIS A 226 13.45 -7.96 8.41
CA HIS A 226 13.09 -6.71 9.10
C HIS A 226 12.11 -6.93 10.25
N VAL A 227 11.08 -7.76 10.06
CA VAL A 227 10.03 -8.04 11.05
C VAL A 227 10.55 -8.87 12.23
N LEU A 228 11.42 -9.85 11.98
CA LEU A 228 11.97 -10.73 13.01
C LEU A 228 13.27 -10.21 13.63
N ASP A 229 14.02 -9.38 12.90
CA ASP A 229 15.31 -8.78 13.28
C ASP A 229 16.32 -9.72 13.93
N THR A 230 16.42 -10.95 13.42
CA THR A 230 17.44 -11.93 13.86
C THR A 230 18.56 -12.06 12.82
N GLU A 231 19.78 -12.37 13.30
CA GLU A 231 20.92 -12.58 12.41
C GLU A 231 20.69 -13.73 11.41
N GLU A 232 19.86 -14.73 11.78
CA GLU A 232 19.46 -15.85 10.93
C GLU A 232 18.68 -15.38 9.70
N TYR A 233 17.57 -14.67 9.86
CA TYR A 233 16.80 -14.18 8.72
C TYR A 233 17.54 -13.10 7.91
N TRP A 234 18.35 -12.26 8.57
CA TRP A 234 19.26 -11.36 7.86
C TRP A 234 20.33 -12.09 7.04
N ASN A 235 20.80 -13.27 7.45
CA ASN A 235 21.67 -14.13 6.64
C ASN A 235 20.89 -14.76 5.48
N LEU A 236 19.70 -15.32 5.72
CA LEU A 236 18.85 -15.89 4.67
C LEU A 236 18.53 -14.86 3.57
N TYR A 237 18.25 -13.60 3.93
CA TYR A 237 18.08 -12.51 2.96
C TYR A 237 19.35 -12.25 2.14
N ARG A 238 20.54 -12.21 2.77
CA ARG A 238 21.82 -12.03 2.07
C ARG A 238 22.13 -13.18 1.11
N GLU A 239 21.85 -14.41 1.51
CA GLU A 239 21.99 -15.59 0.65
C GLU A 239 21.01 -15.55 -0.53
N ARG A 240 19.76 -15.13 -0.29
CA ARG A 240 18.75 -14.94 -1.35
C ARG A 240 19.18 -13.86 -2.34
N TRP A 241 19.73 -12.74 -1.86
CA TRP A 241 20.30 -11.69 -2.70
C TRP A 241 21.36 -12.23 -3.64
N GLU A 242 22.35 -12.94 -3.11
CA GLU A 242 23.44 -13.51 -3.93
C GLU A 242 22.93 -14.53 -4.96
N ALA A 243 21.84 -15.25 -4.66
CA ALA A 243 21.23 -16.21 -5.58
C ALA A 243 20.38 -15.57 -6.71
N GLU A 244 19.75 -14.41 -6.47
CA GLU A 244 18.76 -13.83 -7.39
C GLU A 244 19.27 -12.57 -8.14
N LYS A 245 20.35 -11.91 -7.67
CA LYS A 245 20.84 -10.62 -8.19
C LYS A 245 21.10 -10.58 -9.71
N ASP A 246 21.66 -11.66 -10.28
CA ASP A 246 21.95 -11.73 -11.72
C ASP A 246 20.67 -11.93 -12.56
N GLY A 247 19.56 -12.36 -11.93
CA GLY A 247 18.27 -12.63 -12.54
C GLY A 247 17.22 -11.52 -12.37
N LEU A 248 17.51 -10.45 -11.63
CA LEU A 248 16.51 -9.40 -11.28
C LEU A 248 15.81 -8.80 -12.50
N MET A 249 16.58 -8.48 -13.54
CA MET A 249 16.08 -7.94 -14.80
C MET A 249 15.08 -8.87 -15.50
N LEU A 250 15.30 -10.19 -15.45
CA LEU A 250 14.39 -11.16 -16.03
C LEU A 250 13.16 -11.39 -15.15
N SER A 251 13.35 -11.49 -13.83
CA SER A 251 12.24 -11.68 -12.88
C SER A 251 11.33 -10.47 -12.73
N SER A 252 11.77 -9.28 -13.15
CA SER A 252 11.01 -8.03 -13.12
C SER A 252 10.58 -7.56 -14.52
N PHE A 253 10.70 -8.40 -15.55
CA PHE A 253 10.37 -8.03 -16.93
C PHE A 253 8.86 -7.86 -17.12
N SER A 254 8.38 -6.62 -17.24
CA SER A 254 6.95 -6.29 -17.27
C SER A 254 6.40 -5.81 -18.62
N TRP A 255 7.13 -6.02 -19.74
CA TRP A 255 6.69 -5.49 -21.05
C TRP A 255 5.33 -6.02 -21.50
N PHE A 256 5.06 -7.31 -21.29
CA PHE A 256 3.76 -7.92 -21.64
C PHE A 256 2.61 -7.39 -20.78
N ASN A 257 2.88 -7.00 -19.52
CA ASN A 257 1.87 -6.46 -18.61
C ASN A 257 1.22 -5.18 -19.13
N LYS A 258 1.90 -4.40 -19.99
CA LYS A 258 1.26 -3.26 -20.65
C LYS A 258 0.08 -3.68 -21.53
N TYR A 259 0.13 -4.88 -22.12
CA TYR A 259 -0.77 -5.30 -23.21
C TYR A 259 -1.78 -6.38 -22.83
N SER A 260 -1.44 -7.27 -21.89
CA SER A 260 -2.32 -8.36 -21.42
C SER A 260 -2.63 -8.27 -19.92
N ASP A 261 -1.58 -8.23 -19.09
CA ASP A 261 -1.67 -8.52 -17.65
C ASP A 261 -1.33 -7.30 -16.78
N TYR A 262 -2.03 -6.18 -16.96
CA TYR A 262 -1.69 -4.90 -16.31
C TYR A 262 -1.65 -4.98 -14.77
N PHE A 263 -2.43 -5.88 -14.17
CA PHE A 263 -2.40 -6.15 -12.73
C PHE A 263 -1.03 -6.59 -12.21
N GLY A 264 -0.17 -7.16 -13.06
CA GLY A 264 1.20 -7.50 -12.68
C GLY A 264 2.06 -6.28 -12.37
N PHE A 265 1.71 -5.08 -12.86
CA PHE A 265 2.33 -3.84 -12.37
C PHE A 265 1.96 -3.57 -10.91
N ASN A 266 0.71 -3.81 -10.49
CA ASN A 266 0.31 -3.63 -9.09
C ASN A 266 1.14 -4.51 -8.14
N LEU A 267 1.28 -5.79 -8.48
CA LEU A 267 2.13 -6.74 -7.75
C LEU A 267 3.59 -6.29 -7.72
N SER A 268 4.08 -5.74 -8.84
CA SER A 268 5.44 -5.20 -8.94
C SER A 268 5.62 -3.98 -8.02
N HIS A 269 4.68 -3.04 -7.99
CA HIS A 269 4.78 -1.85 -7.14
C HIS A 269 4.70 -2.20 -5.65
N MET A 270 3.77 -3.07 -5.24
CA MET A 270 3.73 -3.62 -3.87
C MET A 270 5.06 -4.29 -3.48
N THR A 271 5.65 -5.08 -4.39
CA THR A 271 6.94 -5.74 -4.17
C THR A 271 8.08 -4.73 -4.03
N TYR A 272 8.17 -3.75 -4.94
CA TYR A 272 9.26 -2.78 -4.97
C TYR A 272 9.17 -1.72 -3.86
N PHE A 273 7.96 -1.36 -3.40
CA PHE A 273 7.77 -0.46 -2.27
C PHE A 273 8.50 -0.98 -1.02
N SER A 274 8.25 -2.23 -0.63
CA SER A 274 8.91 -2.84 0.52
C SER A 274 10.43 -2.98 0.31
N LEU A 275 10.88 -3.33 -0.90
CA LEU A 275 12.30 -3.38 -1.24
C LEU A 275 13.00 -2.03 -1.07
N PHE A 276 12.43 -0.94 -1.59
CA PHE A 276 13.02 0.39 -1.45
C PHE A 276 13.00 0.91 -0.01
N ARG A 277 11.90 0.67 0.70
CA ARG A 277 11.65 1.18 2.05
C ARG A 277 12.54 0.50 3.10
N LEU A 278 12.73 -0.82 2.98
CA LEU A 278 13.40 -1.67 3.99
C LEU A 278 14.87 -1.95 3.68
N GLU A 279 15.32 -1.91 2.42
CA GLU A 279 16.73 -2.22 2.10
C GLU A 279 17.66 -1.14 2.69
N THR A 280 18.52 -1.51 3.64
CA THR A 280 19.45 -0.61 4.32
C THR A 280 20.79 -0.46 3.59
N ASN A 281 21.19 -1.42 2.75
CA ASN A 281 22.42 -1.35 1.98
C ASN A 281 22.24 -0.46 0.73
N PRO A 282 23.05 0.60 0.54
CA PRO A 282 22.88 1.55 -0.56
C PRO A 282 23.16 0.96 -1.94
N GLU A 283 24.06 -0.03 -2.07
CA GLU A 283 24.38 -0.67 -3.34
C GLU A 283 23.22 -1.54 -3.82
N ARG A 284 22.62 -2.34 -2.92
CA ARG A 284 21.43 -3.15 -3.24
C ARG A 284 20.21 -2.28 -3.54
N ARG A 285 20.00 -1.20 -2.77
CA ARG A 285 18.91 -0.24 -3.04
C ARG A 285 19.06 0.43 -4.41
N ALA A 286 20.27 0.84 -4.77
CA ALA A 286 20.56 1.40 -6.10
C ALA A 286 20.33 0.38 -7.23
N GLU A 287 20.66 -0.90 -7.02
CA GLU A 287 20.39 -1.96 -7.99
C GLU A 287 18.88 -2.23 -8.14
N TYR A 288 18.10 -2.26 -7.05
CA TYR A 288 16.65 -2.34 -7.14
C TYR A 288 16.07 -1.17 -7.94
N LEU A 289 16.53 0.06 -7.70
CA LEU A 289 16.09 1.24 -8.45
C LEU A 289 16.45 1.11 -9.94
N ARG A 290 17.67 0.66 -10.25
CA ARG A 290 18.15 0.44 -11.62
C ARG A 290 17.28 -0.57 -12.38
N VAL A 291 16.85 -1.66 -11.73
CA VAL A 291 15.96 -2.66 -12.33
C VAL A 291 14.56 -2.08 -12.55
N PHE A 292 14.00 -1.40 -11.54
CA PHE A 292 12.68 -0.76 -11.63
C PHE A 292 12.64 0.29 -12.76
N HIS A 293 13.67 1.14 -12.84
CA HIS A 293 13.87 2.15 -13.90
C HIS A 293 14.08 1.57 -15.30
N ALA A 294 14.45 0.30 -15.43
CA ALA A 294 14.66 -0.35 -16.72
C ALA A 294 13.43 -1.15 -17.19
N MET A 295 12.73 -1.81 -16.26
CA MET A 295 11.70 -2.80 -16.60
C MET A 295 10.27 -2.39 -16.26
N ILE A 296 10.07 -1.45 -15.33
CA ILE A 296 8.74 -1.08 -14.82
C ILE A 296 8.44 0.39 -15.09
N ARG A 297 9.23 1.34 -14.53
CA ARG A 297 8.93 2.79 -14.60
C ARG A 297 8.60 3.28 -16.01
N PRO A 298 9.36 2.95 -17.08
CA PRO A 298 9.07 3.43 -18.45
C PRO A 298 7.74 2.96 -19.07
N LEU A 299 7.02 2.03 -18.42
CA LEU A 299 5.74 1.49 -18.88
C LEU A 299 4.53 2.08 -18.13
N VAL A 300 4.77 2.78 -17.02
CA VAL A 300 3.74 3.27 -16.08
C VAL A 300 3.91 4.75 -15.68
N GLU A 301 5.06 5.34 -15.96
CA GLU A 301 5.35 6.76 -15.74
C GLU A 301 4.40 7.67 -16.53
N LEU A 302 3.83 8.69 -15.85
CA LEU A 302 2.87 9.64 -16.42
C LEU A 302 1.68 8.94 -17.11
N THR A 303 1.17 7.88 -16.48
CA THR A 303 -0.04 7.16 -16.92
C THR A 303 -1.27 7.46 -16.08
N HIS A 304 -1.24 8.51 -15.25
CA HIS A 304 -2.32 8.91 -14.34
C HIS A 304 -2.60 7.88 -13.22
N ASN A 305 -1.57 7.16 -12.75
CA ASN A 305 -1.70 6.08 -11.78
C ASN A 305 -1.14 6.49 -10.41
N VAL A 306 -1.98 7.17 -9.63
CA VAL A 306 -1.64 7.80 -8.33
C VAL A 306 -0.82 6.85 -7.45
N PHE A 307 -1.31 5.62 -7.20
CA PHE A 307 -0.62 4.65 -6.34
C PHE A 307 0.77 4.22 -6.85
N PHE A 308 0.98 4.17 -8.17
CA PHE A 308 2.29 3.83 -8.74
C PHE A 308 3.26 5.00 -8.65
N ASP A 309 2.76 6.23 -8.82
CA ASP A 309 3.53 7.46 -8.64
C ASP A 309 3.85 7.72 -7.16
N ASP A 310 2.92 7.47 -6.21
CA ASP A 310 3.14 7.48 -4.75
C ASP A 310 4.33 6.59 -4.38
N ILE A 311 4.28 5.31 -4.77
CA ILE A 311 5.34 4.32 -4.48
C ILE A 311 6.69 4.76 -5.02
N TYR A 312 6.70 5.40 -6.19
CA TYR A 312 7.91 5.91 -6.80
C TYR A 312 8.46 7.13 -6.05
N LEU A 313 7.64 8.16 -5.86
CA LEU A 313 8.03 9.45 -5.29
C LEU A 313 8.45 9.33 -3.82
N ALA A 314 7.74 8.50 -3.03
CA ALA A 314 8.07 8.18 -1.64
C ALA A 314 9.49 7.58 -1.46
N ASN A 315 10.08 7.02 -2.52
CA ASN A 315 11.30 6.22 -2.45
C ASN A 315 12.44 6.70 -3.35
N CYS A 316 12.16 7.39 -4.45
CA CYS A 316 13.16 7.72 -5.48
C CYS A 316 14.33 8.54 -4.92
N ALA A 317 14.07 9.49 -4.03
CA ALA A 317 15.09 10.33 -3.41
C ALA A 317 15.97 9.51 -2.44
N ARG A 318 15.35 8.60 -1.67
CA ARG A 318 16.06 7.64 -0.79
C ARG A 318 16.87 6.60 -1.56
N ALA A 319 16.55 6.37 -2.83
CA ALA A 319 17.21 5.41 -3.71
C ALA A 319 18.24 6.05 -4.66
N GLY A 320 18.27 7.39 -4.76
CA GLY A 320 19.36 8.16 -5.40
C GLY A 320 19.05 8.82 -6.74
N GLU A 321 17.87 8.59 -7.33
CA GLU A 321 17.44 9.24 -8.59
C GLU A 321 15.90 9.34 -8.66
N CYS A 322 15.37 10.56 -8.77
CA CYS A 322 13.98 10.83 -9.14
C CYS A 322 13.92 11.38 -10.57
N ARG A 323 13.28 10.64 -11.48
CA ARG A 323 12.99 11.05 -12.85
C ARG A 323 11.62 11.72 -12.89
N ASN A 324 11.52 12.81 -13.65
CA ASN A 324 10.27 13.53 -13.87
C ASN A 324 9.49 13.81 -12.58
N TYR A 325 10.20 14.16 -11.49
CA TYR A 325 9.61 14.30 -10.14
C TYR A 325 8.45 15.30 -10.14
N ASP A 326 8.70 16.51 -10.64
CA ASP A 326 7.72 17.59 -10.67
C ASP A 326 6.48 17.23 -11.51
N ASP A 327 6.70 16.65 -12.70
CA ASP A 327 5.61 16.21 -13.59
C ASP A 327 4.79 15.07 -12.98
N SER A 328 5.44 14.11 -12.31
CA SER A 328 4.77 12.96 -11.68
C SER A 328 4.01 13.36 -10.43
N LEU A 329 4.54 14.29 -9.63
CA LEU A 329 3.86 14.85 -8.48
C LEU A 329 2.64 15.68 -8.89
N ALA A 330 2.79 16.52 -9.93
CA ALA A 330 1.67 17.30 -10.47
C ALA A 330 0.57 16.41 -11.08
N ASP A 331 0.94 15.32 -11.75
CA ASP A 331 -0.03 14.33 -12.25
C ASP A 331 -0.74 13.63 -11.08
N LEU A 332 0.01 13.08 -10.11
CA LEU A 332 -0.53 12.43 -8.91
C LEU A 332 -1.56 13.32 -8.19
N GLN A 333 -1.20 14.57 -7.89
CA GLN A 333 -2.05 15.51 -7.16
C GLN A 333 -3.31 15.90 -7.95
N ALA A 334 -3.24 15.99 -9.28
CA ALA A 334 -4.42 16.22 -10.11
C ALA A 334 -5.33 14.98 -10.17
N GLN A 335 -4.74 13.80 -10.38
CA GLN A 335 -5.47 12.57 -10.68
C GLN A 335 -6.16 11.95 -9.46
N ILE A 336 -5.66 12.19 -8.24
CA ILE A 336 -6.38 11.79 -7.01
C ILE A 336 -7.65 12.62 -6.79
N GLY A 337 -7.65 13.88 -7.25
CA GLY A 337 -8.83 14.76 -7.25
C GLY A 337 -9.95 14.27 -8.17
N ASP A 338 -9.58 13.72 -9.33
CA ASP A 338 -10.48 13.17 -10.35
C ASP A 338 -11.06 11.78 -10.00
N PHE A 339 -10.76 11.23 -8.82
CA PHE A 339 -11.26 9.91 -8.41
C PHE A 339 -12.78 9.90 -8.16
N GLN A 340 -13.42 8.77 -8.45
CA GLN A 340 -14.88 8.58 -8.38
C GLN A 340 -15.37 8.60 -6.92
N ASP A 341 -16.50 9.25 -6.65
CA ASP A 341 -17.12 9.24 -5.32
C ASP A 341 -17.81 7.88 -5.02
N PRO A 342 -17.86 7.43 -3.75
CA PRO A 342 -18.59 6.23 -3.36
C PRO A 342 -20.12 6.42 -3.47
N PRO A 343 -20.89 5.35 -3.75
CA PRO A 343 -20.45 3.98 -4.01
C PRO A 343 -20.06 3.76 -5.47
N VAL A 344 -18.84 3.25 -5.70
CA VAL A 344 -18.35 2.88 -7.04
C VAL A 344 -18.94 1.54 -7.45
N ARG A 345 -19.78 1.53 -8.49
CA ARG A 345 -20.52 0.32 -8.96
C ARG A 345 -19.88 -0.31 -10.18
N ASP A 346 -20.02 -1.62 -10.33
CA ASP A 346 -19.72 -2.30 -11.59
C ASP A 346 -20.81 -1.99 -12.63
N VAL A 347 -20.61 -0.93 -13.41
CA VAL A 347 -21.51 -0.47 -14.46
C VAL A 347 -20.75 -0.15 -15.74
N THR A 348 -21.41 -0.34 -16.88
CA THR A 348 -20.89 0.17 -18.16
C THR A 348 -20.88 1.70 -18.14
N VAL A 349 -19.72 2.30 -18.44
CA VAL A 349 -19.54 3.77 -18.50
C VAL A 349 -19.29 4.19 -19.94
N GLU A 350 -20.04 5.18 -20.42
CA GLU A 350 -19.78 5.83 -21.72
C GLU A 350 -18.53 6.71 -21.59
N ILE A 351 -17.45 6.33 -22.28
CA ILE A 351 -16.18 7.08 -22.30
C ILE A 351 -15.92 7.69 -23.70
N PRO A 352 -15.19 8.82 -23.79
CA PRO A 352 -14.84 9.42 -25.07
C PRO A 352 -14.06 8.46 -25.98
N GLU A 353 -14.35 8.49 -27.29
CA GLU A 353 -13.50 7.89 -28.31
C GLU A 353 -12.12 8.54 -28.30
N TRP A 354 -11.06 7.73 -28.26
CA TRP A 354 -9.68 8.20 -28.39
C TRP A 354 -8.93 7.53 -29.55
N PRO A 355 -7.87 8.16 -30.06
CA PRO A 355 -6.97 7.53 -31.01
C PRO A 355 -6.48 6.18 -30.45
N LEU A 356 -6.57 5.13 -31.25
CA LEU A 356 -6.02 3.82 -30.91
C LEU A 356 -4.52 3.79 -31.22
N ASP A 357 -3.75 3.05 -30.42
CA ASP A 357 -2.35 2.76 -30.75
C ASP A 357 -2.29 1.91 -32.04
N PRO A 358 -1.64 2.41 -33.12
CA PRO A 358 -1.50 1.64 -34.35
C PRO A 358 -0.75 0.31 -34.16
N PHE A 359 0.12 0.19 -33.15
CA PHE A 359 0.83 -1.04 -32.86
C PHE A 359 -0.10 -2.10 -32.26
N THR A 360 -0.85 -1.83 -31.18
CA THR A 360 -1.79 -2.81 -30.62
C THR A 360 -2.88 -3.23 -31.61
N VAL A 361 -3.41 -2.28 -32.41
CA VAL A 361 -4.36 -2.60 -33.48
C VAL A 361 -3.74 -3.54 -34.52
N TRP A 362 -2.51 -3.27 -34.97
CA TRP A 362 -1.80 -4.16 -35.89
C TRP A 362 -1.50 -5.54 -35.28
N ALA A 363 -1.06 -5.57 -34.02
CA ALA A 363 -0.69 -6.79 -33.30
C ALA A 363 -1.90 -7.71 -33.08
N SER A 364 -3.02 -7.16 -32.59
CA SER A 364 -4.29 -7.90 -32.43
C SER A 364 -4.76 -8.52 -33.74
N ASN A 365 -4.78 -7.75 -34.84
CA ASN A 365 -5.13 -8.25 -36.17
C ASN A 365 -4.18 -9.36 -36.67
N LEU A 366 -2.88 -9.28 -36.34
CA LEU A 366 -1.90 -10.32 -36.71
C LEU A 366 -2.07 -11.59 -35.86
N ILE A 367 -2.37 -11.44 -34.56
CA ILE A 367 -2.65 -12.55 -33.64
C ILE A 367 -3.89 -13.33 -34.11
N ASP A 368 -4.96 -12.64 -34.49
CA ASP A 368 -6.17 -13.25 -35.03
C ASP A 368 -5.93 -13.92 -36.39
N LEU A 369 -5.17 -13.28 -37.29
CA LEU A 369 -4.80 -13.84 -38.60
C LEU A 369 -3.98 -15.13 -38.48
N LEU A 370 -3.12 -15.23 -37.46
CA LEU A 370 -2.29 -16.40 -37.19
C LEU A 370 -3.00 -17.45 -36.32
N GLY A 371 -4.09 -17.09 -35.64
CA GLY A 371 -4.82 -17.98 -34.73
C GLY A 371 -4.04 -18.32 -33.46
N ILE A 372 -3.25 -17.37 -32.94
CA ILE A 372 -2.32 -17.60 -31.80
C ILE A 372 -2.70 -16.88 -30.51
N ARG A 373 -3.96 -16.42 -30.37
CA ARG A 373 -4.42 -15.63 -29.21
C ARG A 373 -4.26 -16.37 -27.86
N GLU A 374 -4.35 -17.70 -27.86
CA GLU A 374 -4.06 -18.55 -26.70
C GLU A 374 -2.58 -18.55 -26.24
N LEU A 375 -1.66 -18.04 -27.08
CA LEU A 375 -0.21 -17.97 -26.78
C LEU A 375 0.27 -16.55 -26.49
N ILE A 376 -0.31 -15.57 -27.17
CA ILE A 376 -0.01 -14.14 -27.02
C ILE A 376 -1.33 -13.40 -27.24
N ASP A 377 -1.80 -12.71 -26.21
CA ASP A 377 -2.97 -11.83 -26.31
C ASP A 377 -2.50 -10.38 -26.22
N ILE A 378 -2.83 -9.58 -27.23
CA ILE A 378 -2.61 -8.12 -27.25
C ILE A 378 -3.92 -7.53 -27.71
N GLU A 379 -4.64 -6.92 -26.77
CA GLU A 379 -5.88 -6.22 -27.07
C GLU A 379 -5.60 -4.84 -27.69
N PRO A 380 -6.48 -4.34 -28.58
CA PRO A 380 -6.41 -2.95 -29.05
C PRO A 380 -6.53 -1.98 -27.87
N GLN A 381 -5.66 -0.98 -27.84
CA GLN A 381 -5.55 -0.01 -26.76
C GLN A 381 -5.63 1.43 -27.28
N THR A 382 -5.98 2.38 -26.42
CA THR A 382 -5.80 3.81 -26.73
C THR A 382 -4.31 4.15 -26.84
N LEU A 383 -3.99 5.14 -27.67
CA LEU A 383 -2.61 5.61 -27.87
C LEU A 383 -2.05 6.25 -26.59
N ASP A 384 -2.87 7.09 -25.97
CA ASP A 384 -2.57 7.84 -24.75
C ASP A 384 -3.33 7.23 -23.56
N PRO A 385 -2.79 7.32 -22.32
CA PRO A 385 -3.46 6.81 -21.13
C PRO A 385 -4.69 7.66 -20.75
N ARG A 386 -5.70 7.01 -20.17
CA ARG A 386 -6.92 7.61 -19.64
C ARG A 386 -6.62 8.27 -18.28
N PRO A 387 -6.84 9.59 -18.10
CA PRO A 387 -6.90 10.20 -16.78
C PRO A 387 -8.06 9.60 -15.97
N VAL A 388 -7.98 9.71 -14.65
CA VAL A 388 -8.80 8.96 -13.68
C VAL A 388 -10.30 9.17 -13.90
N VAL A 389 -10.73 10.40 -14.22
CA VAL A 389 -12.13 10.74 -14.55
C VAL A 389 -12.72 9.92 -15.72
N TRP A 390 -11.87 9.36 -16.60
CA TRP A 390 -12.28 8.52 -17.74
C TRP A 390 -11.85 7.05 -17.61
N ARG A 391 -11.37 6.61 -16.45
CA ARG A 391 -11.07 5.20 -16.17
C ARG A 391 -12.33 4.44 -15.78
N CYS A 392 -12.33 3.13 -16.05
CA CYS A 392 -13.45 2.28 -15.69
C CYS A 392 -13.53 2.07 -14.17
N PRO A 393 -14.75 1.99 -13.59
CA PRO A 393 -14.94 1.42 -12.26
C PRO A 393 -14.25 0.06 -12.13
N ALA A 394 -13.60 -0.20 -10.99
CA ALA A 394 -12.95 -1.48 -10.71
C ALA A 394 -12.80 -1.71 -9.20
N SER A 395 -12.61 -2.97 -8.79
CA SER A 395 -12.39 -3.31 -7.38
C SER A 395 -11.10 -2.74 -6.78
N PHE A 396 -10.12 -2.46 -7.65
CA PHE A 396 -8.93 -1.68 -7.36
C PHE A 396 -8.38 -1.15 -8.70
N MET A 397 -8.68 0.12 -9.01
CA MET A 397 -8.47 0.78 -10.31
C MET A 397 -7.02 0.75 -10.77
N TRP A 398 -6.06 0.90 -9.85
CA TRP A 398 -4.62 0.98 -10.18
C TRP A 398 -4.05 -0.30 -10.81
N GLN A 399 -4.75 -1.44 -10.68
CA GLN A 399 -4.38 -2.70 -11.35
C GLN A 399 -4.94 -2.82 -12.79
N LYS A 400 -5.83 -1.92 -13.21
CA LYS A 400 -6.47 -1.94 -14.53
C LYS A 400 -5.67 -1.07 -15.52
N SER A 401 -5.65 -1.49 -16.78
CA SER A 401 -4.96 -0.73 -17.83
C SER A 401 -5.63 0.63 -18.02
N PRO A 402 -4.87 1.75 -17.99
CA PRO A 402 -5.39 3.05 -18.37
C PRO A 402 -5.52 3.20 -19.88
N TYR A 403 -5.34 2.15 -20.69
CA TYR A 403 -5.42 2.24 -22.15
C TYR A 403 -6.68 1.56 -22.71
N ASN A 404 -7.71 1.40 -21.89
CA ASN A 404 -8.96 0.73 -22.25
C ASN A 404 -9.72 1.49 -23.37
N ILE A 405 -10.25 0.76 -24.35
CA ILE A 405 -10.97 1.36 -25.49
C ILE A 405 -12.44 1.64 -25.16
N ASP A 406 -13.04 0.82 -24.30
CA ASP A 406 -14.37 0.95 -23.72
C ASP A 406 -14.33 0.70 -22.20
N CYS A 407 -15.47 0.86 -21.52
CA CYS A 407 -15.66 0.49 -20.13
C CYS A 407 -16.93 -0.33 -20.00
N VAL A 408 -16.88 -1.59 -20.45
CA VAL A 408 -17.96 -2.56 -20.25
C VAL A 408 -17.90 -3.07 -18.82
N GLY A 409 -18.95 -2.79 -18.06
CA GLY A 409 -19.16 -3.31 -16.71
C GLY A 409 -20.46 -4.11 -16.60
N GLY A 410 -20.72 -4.63 -15.41
CA GLY A 410 -21.89 -5.43 -15.06
C GLY A 410 -23.21 -4.66 -15.01
N ASP A 411 -24.17 -5.22 -14.27
CA ASP A 411 -25.53 -4.71 -14.16
C ASP A 411 -25.73 -3.67 -13.04
N GLY A 412 -24.66 -3.27 -12.35
CA GLY A 412 -24.67 -2.35 -11.22
C GLY A 412 -25.00 -2.97 -9.86
N THR A 413 -25.09 -4.30 -9.77
CA THR A 413 -25.31 -5.01 -8.48
C THR A 413 -24.04 -5.15 -7.65
N GLU A 414 -22.88 -5.42 -8.26
CA GLU A 414 -21.58 -5.41 -7.55
C GLU A 414 -21.15 -3.97 -7.25
N VAL A 415 -20.62 -3.77 -6.04
CA VAL A 415 -20.02 -2.50 -5.58
C VAL A 415 -18.59 -2.76 -5.15
N TYR A 416 -17.71 -1.82 -5.48
CA TYR A 416 -16.29 -1.90 -5.21
C TYR A 416 -15.91 -1.22 -3.89
N PRO A 417 -14.89 -1.74 -3.18
CA PRO A 417 -14.62 -1.38 -1.79
C PRO A 417 -13.92 -0.02 -1.61
N GLY A 418 -13.37 0.59 -2.65
CA GLY A 418 -12.68 1.88 -2.56
C GLY A 418 -11.26 1.86 -1.97
N ILE A 419 -10.69 0.66 -1.76
CA ILE A 419 -9.33 0.48 -1.19
C ILE A 419 -8.26 1.13 -2.06
N ASP A 420 -8.49 1.23 -3.36
CA ASP A 420 -7.65 1.96 -4.32
C ASP A 420 -7.56 3.45 -3.99
N TYR A 421 -8.68 4.10 -3.69
CA TYR A 421 -8.64 5.49 -3.22
C TYR A 421 -7.97 5.59 -1.86
N LEU A 422 -8.42 4.79 -0.89
CA LEU A 422 -7.97 4.83 0.50
C LEU A 422 -6.46 4.61 0.63
N LEU A 423 -5.92 3.58 -0.05
CA LEU A 423 -4.50 3.27 -0.01
C LEU A 423 -3.65 4.36 -0.66
N ALA A 424 -4.04 4.86 -1.84
CA ALA A 424 -3.30 5.93 -2.51
C ALA A 424 -3.34 7.24 -1.69
N TYR A 425 -4.54 7.65 -1.26
CA TYR A 425 -4.73 8.88 -0.50
C TYR A 425 -3.93 8.88 0.82
N TRP A 426 -4.09 7.85 1.66
CA TRP A 426 -3.39 7.81 2.95
C TRP A 426 -1.89 7.59 2.80
N MET A 427 -1.44 6.87 1.77
CA MET A 427 -0.02 6.74 1.44
C MET A 427 0.58 8.09 1.00
N GLY A 428 -0.08 8.80 0.09
CA GLY A 428 0.36 10.12 -0.38
C GLY A 428 0.38 11.15 0.75
N ARG A 429 -0.60 11.11 1.66
CA ARG A 429 -0.59 11.90 2.91
C ARG A 429 0.56 11.54 3.84
N TYR A 430 0.90 10.26 3.99
CA TYR A 430 2.00 9.80 4.87
C TYR A 430 3.40 10.17 4.34
N TYR A 431 3.57 10.33 3.03
CA TYR A 431 4.83 10.72 2.40
C TYR A 431 4.89 12.21 1.99
N ASP A 432 4.00 13.05 2.50
CA ASP A 432 3.91 14.49 2.19
C ASP A 432 3.77 14.79 0.67
N LEU A 433 3.20 13.86 -0.10
CA LEU A 433 2.93 14.00 -1.54
C LEU A 433 1.55 14.62 -1.80
N ILE A 434 0.60 14.39 -0.89
CA ILE A 434 -0.72 15.01 -0.87
C ILE A 434 -0.76 15.92 0.37
N GLU A 435 -1.02 17.21 0.19
CA GLU A 435 -1.13 18.17 1.29
C GLU A 435 -2.39 17.89 2.14
N PRO A 436 -2.39 18.20 3.45
CA PRO A 436 -3.57 18.07 4.30
C PRO A 436 -4.65 19.09 3.96
N GLY A 437 -5.90 18.76 4.31
CA GLY A 437 -6.96 19.75 4.50
C GLY A 437 -6.51 20.89 5.43
N ASN A 438 -6.99 22.11 5.20
CA ASN A 438 -6.33 23.33 5.67
C ASN A 438 -6.12 23.34 7.21
N PRO A 439 -4.87 23.35 7.72
CA PRO A 439 -4.61 23.42 9.16
C PRO A 439 -5.06 24.72 9.84
N ASN A 440 -5.40 25.76 9.07
CA ASN A 440 -5.70 27.11 9.53
C ASN A 440 -7.19 27.52 9.46
N ASP A 441 -8.13 26.57 9.59
CA ASP A 441 -9.52 26.92 9.97
C ASP A 441 -9.66 27.24 11.49
N ILE A 442 -8.53 27.37 12.19
CA ILE A 442 -8.40 28.25 13.36
C ILE A 442 -8.06 29.66 12.88
N TYR A 443 -9.08 30.53 12.84
CA TYR A 443 -8.90 31.96 12.64
C TYR A 443 -8.06 32.58 13.76
N TRP A 444 -6.82 32.97 13.45
CA TRP A 444 -6.13 34.03 14.18
C TRP A 444 -6.28 35.35 13.39
N PRO A 445 -6.82 36.43 13.97
CA PRO A 445 -6.86 37.72 13.30
C PRO A 445 -5.43 38.22 13.04
N PRO A 446 -5.19 39.00 11.97
CA PRO A 446 -3.89 39.61 11.76
C PRO A 446 -3.57 40.53 12.94
N ASP A 447 -2.47 40.27 13.63
CA ASP A 447 -1.91 41.22 14.58
C ASP A 447 -1.19 42.31 13.76
N GLU A 448 -1.61 43.55 13.93
CA GLU A 448 -0.96 44.70 13.31
C GLU A 448 0.35 44.98 14.07
N THR A 449 1.50 44.52 13.57
CA THR A 449 2.75 45.32 13.50
C THR A 449 3.91 44.52 12.91
N THR A 450 4.36 44.91 11.72
CA THR A 450 5.80 45.02 11.43
C THR A 450 6.02 46.30 10.61
N ASP A 451 6.69 47.24 11.27
CA ASP A 451 7.49 48.36 10.78
C ASP A 451 7.52 48.64 9.26
N ASP A 452 7.17 49.87 8.90
CA ASP A 452 7.66 50.54 7.69
C ASP A 452 8.37 51.84 8.10
N ASP A 453 9.58 52.06 7.58
CA ASP A 453 10.48 53.13 7.99
C ASP A 453 9.97 54.51 7.53
N SER A 454 9.84 55.46 8.45
CA SER A 454 9.91 56.89 8.09
C SER A 454 10.40 57.80 9.21
N ALA A 455 11.69 58.14 9.09
CA ALA A 455 12.29 59.48 9.20
C ALA A 455 11.86 60.49 10.30
N ASP A 456 12.93 61.06 10.87
CA ASP A 456 13.08 62.44 11.40
C ASP A 456 12.82 62.73 12.90
N ASP A 457 13.91 63.30 13.46
CA ASP A 457 14.05 64.33 14.49
C ASP A 457 13.97 64.04 16.02
N ASP A 458 15.08 64.47 16.64
CA ASP A 458 15.28 65.12 17.95
C ASP A 458 15.23 64.34 19.29
N ASN A 459 16.38 64.45 20.00
CA ASN A 459 16.55 64.64 21.46
C ASN A 459 16.18 63.48 22.42
N ASP A 460 16.78 63.31 23.62
CA ASP A 460 17.91 63.96 24.33
C ASP A 460 18.52 62.96 25.35
N ASP A 461 19.82 63.11 25.62
CA ASP A 461 20.57 62.91 26.89
C ASP A 461 20.46 61.67 27.82
N ASN A 462 21.63 61.42 28.45
CA ASN A 462 21.98 60.65 29.66
C ASN A 462 22.26 59.14 29.46
N ASP A 463 23.48 58.64 29.60
CA ASP A 463 24.55 58.75 30.63
C ASP A 463 24.51 57.60 31.67
N ASP A 464 25.71 57.10 31.99
CA ASP A 464 26.10 56.36 33.19
C ASP A 464 25.50 54.95 33.44
N ASN A 465 26.24 53.93 33.93
CA ASN A 465 27.67 53.80 34.28
C ASN A 465 28.05 52.31 34.44
N ASP A 466 29.36 52.00 34.35
CA ASP A 466 30.24 51.25 35.27
C ASP A 466 29.62 50.13 36.20
N ASP A 467 30.27 49.03 36.57
CA ASP A 467 31.65 48.52 36.38
C ASP A 467 31.74 47.08 36.96
N ASN A 468 32.77 46.29 36.60
CA ASN A 468 33.69 45.46 37.44
C ASN A 468 33.16 44.58 38.61
N ASP A 469 33.81 43.49 39.07
CA ASP A 469 34.94 42.65 38.61
C ASP A 469 35.04 41.40 39.54
N ASP A 470 35.83 40.42 39.13
CA ASP A 470 36.79 39.61 39.93
C ASP A 470 36.39 38.62 41.07
N ASN A 471 36.73 37.35 40.78
CA ASN A 471 37.75 36.51 41.45
C ASN A 471 37.47 35.66 42.73
N ASP A 472 37.63 34.34 42.49
CA ASP A 472 38.65 33.42 43.05
C ASP A 472 38.54 32.71 44.43
N ASP A 473 38.91 31.41 44.34
CA ASP A 473 39.82 30.63 45.20
C ASP A 473 39.38 29.90 46.49
N ASN A 474 39.29 28.55 46.34
CA ASN A 474 40.20 27.53 46.91
C ASN A 474 39.94 26.71 48.22
N ASP A 475 40.40 25.44 48.10
CA ASP A 475 41.02 24.48 49.04
C ASP A 475 40.25 23.58 50.05
N ASP A 476 40.23 22.27 49.71
CA ASP A 476 40.74 21.08 50.44
C ASP A 476 40.53 20.84 51.96
N ASN A 477 40.03 19.63 52.34
CA ASN A 477 40.85 18.50 52.85
C ASN A 477 40.04 17.27 53.36
N ASP A 478 40.75 16.13 53.47
CA ASP A 478 40.30 14.76 53.85
C ASP A 478 39.99 14.51 55.36
N ASP A 479 39.30 13.41 55.72
CA ASP A 479 39.92 12.20 56.35
C ASP A 479 38.97 11.17 57.07
N ASP A 480 39.28 9.89 56.82
CA ASP A 480 39.30 8.66 57.67
C ASP A 480 38.09 7.82 58.24
N ALA A 481 38.13 6.53 57.84
CA ALA A 481 38.02 5.24 58.58
C ALA A 481 36.80 4.75 59.43
N GLY A 482 36.36 3.50 59.12
CA GLY A 482 36.52 2.36 60.05
C GLY A 482 35.35 1.38 60.34
N GLY A 483 35.56 0.06 60.08
CA GLY A 483 34.99 -1.02 60.93
C GLY A 483 34.20 -2.18 60.27
N GLY A 484 34.84 -3.35 60.10
CA GLY A 484 34.19 -4.68 60.11
C GLY A 484 34.22 -5.31 61.53
N PRO A 485 34.02 -6.64 61.74
CA PRO A 485 34.16 -7.72 60.73
C PRO A 485 33.20 -8.95 60.88
N ASN A 486 33.50 -10.02 60.11
CA ASN A 486 33.18 -11.44 60.34
C ASN A 486 31.73 -11.95 60.12
N ALA A 487 31.48 -13.17 59.62
CA ALA A 487 32.37 -14.21 59.05
C ALA A 487 31.53 -15.42 58.54
N ASP A 488 32.03 -16.15 57.52
CA ASP A 488 32.08 -17.63 57.37
C ASP A 488 30.72 -18.42 57.39
N ASP A 489 30.45 -19.59 56.81
CA ASP A 489 31.07 -20.63 55.94
C ASP A 489 29.85 -21.42 55.32
N ASP A 490 29.86 -22.21 54.23
CA ASP A 490 30.92 -22.67 53.31
C ASP A 490 30.38 -23.05 51.90
N ASN A 491 31.31 -23.29 50.98
CA ASN A 491 31.44 -24.17 49.81
C ASN A 491 30.62 -25.51 49.71
N ASP A 492 30.62 -26.34 48.65
CA ASP A 492 31.43 -26.40 47.40
C ASP A 492 30.77 -27.23 46.28
N ASP A 493 31.41 -27.23 45.09
CA ASP A 493 31.49 -28.30 44.07
C ASP A 493 30.23 -28.77 43.26
N ALA A 494 30.36 -29.36 42.06
CA ALA A 494 31.29 -29.19 40.93
C ALA A 494 30.91 -30.15 39.77
N GLY A 495 31.03 -29.66 38.53
CA GLY A 495 31.43 -30.46 37.34
C GLY A 495 30.41 -31.39 36.65
N GLY A 496 30.57 -31.55 35.33
CA GLY A 496 30.11 -32.77 34.64
C GLY A 496 29.56 -32.62 33.21
N CYS A 497 30.47 -32.73 32.22
CA CYS A 497 30.26 -33.01 30.80
C CYS A 497 28.94 -33.70 30.35
N GLY A 498 28.32 -33.16 29.31
CA GLY A 498 28.20 -33.81 27.99
C GLY A 498 27.12 -34.88 27.74
N CYS A 499 26.28 -34.61 26.74
CA CYS A 499 25.88 -35.52 25.66
C CYS A 499 25.36 -34.67 24.48
#